data_AF-A0AAE4MAU6-F1
#
_entry.id   AF-A0AAE4MAU6-F1
#
_cell.length_a   1.000
_cell.length_b   1.000
_cell.length_c   1.000
_cell.angle_alpha   90.00
_cell.angle_beta   90.00
_cell.angle_gamma   90.00
#
_symmetry.space_group_name_H-M   'P 1'
#
loop_
_entity.id
_entity.type
_entity.pdbx_description
1 polymer ?
#
loop_
_entity_poly.entity_id
_entity_poly.type
_entity_poly.pdbx_seq_one_letter_code
_entity_poly.pdbx_strand_id
1 'polypeptide(L)'
;MSTPIKTVKEHKAFDKVVKTLSSLNIYQAKNVLDLVYKSISSGKLELAPIPTRFKSKIELDRELHDFILSMDLEFMTQKDVRLACLNKFGKERAPSRTALNRAWPKLLHKKEMVTINGQI
;
A
#
# COMPACT_ATOMS: atom_id res chain seq x y z
N MET A 1 5.74 -17.25 32.10
CA MET A 1 6.91 -16.90 31.27
C MET A 1 6.41 -16.08 30.10
N SER A 2 6.86 -14.83 29.94
CA SER A 2 6.41 -13.96 28.84
C SER A 2 7.11 -14.38 27.55
N THR A 3 6.36 -14.70 26.49
CA THR A 3 6.96 -15.05 25.20
C THR A 3 7.64 -13.82 24.59
N PRO A 4 8.91 -13.92 24.15
CA PRO A 4 9.60 -12.79 23.54
C PRO A 4 8.95 -12.43 22.21
N ILE A 5 8.84 -11.13 21.95
CA ILE A 5 8.34 -10.57 20.71
C ILE A 5 9.33 -10.92 19.59
N LYS A 6 8.90 -11.62 18.55
CA LYS A 6 9.77 -12.25 17.54
C LYS A 6 9.90 -11.44 16.26
N THR A 7 8.92 -10.59 15.94
CA THR A 7 8.91 -9.87 14.65
C THR A 7 8.89 -8.35 14.79
N VAL A 8 9.41 -7.65 13.78
CA VAL A 8 9.36 -6.16 13.69
C VAL A 8 7.91 -5.65 13.73
N LYS A 9 6.97 -6.42 13.18
CA LYS A 9 5.54 -6.09 13.21
C LYS A 9 4.98 -6.18 14.63
N GLU A 10 5.32 -7.23 15.36
CA GLU A 10 4.89 -7.40 16.75
C GLU A 10 5.51 -6.32 17.66
N HIS A 11 6.77 -5.92 17.44
CA HIS A 11 7.39 -4.81 18.19
C HIS A 11 6.64 -3.49 17.96
N LYS A 12 6.37 -3.14 16.69
CA LYS A 12 5.59 -1.93 16.38
C LYS A 12 4.17 -1.96 16.95
N ALA A 13 3.56 -3.14 17.01
CA ALA A 13 2.25 -3.31 17.63
C ALA A 13 2.34 -3.12 19.15
N PHE A 14 3.34 -3.72 19.79
CA PHE A 14 3.60 -3.58 21.22
C PHE A 14 3.78 -2.12 21.62
N ASP A 15 4.62 -1.35 20.90
CA ASP A 15 4.85 0.07 21.21
C ASP A 15 3.56 0.89 21.17
N LYS A 16 2.69 0.63 20.18
CA LYS A 16 1.40 1.30 20.05
C LYS A 16 0.45 0.91 21.18
N VAL A 17 0.39 -0.37 21.54
CA VAL A 17 -0.47 -0.88 22.61
C VAL A 17 -0.01 -0.31 23.95
N VAL A 18 1.29 -0.35 24.25
CA VAL A 18 1.86 0.22 25.48
C VAL A 18 1.60 1.72 25.58
N LYS A 19 1.82 2.48 24.50
CA LYS A 19 1.52 3.92 24.48
C LYS A 19 0.04 4.23 24.75
N THR A 20 -0.85 3.36 24.29
CA THR A 20 -2.30 3.53 24.51
C THR A 20 -2.67 3.19 25.94
N LEU A 21 -2.17 2.06 26.46
CA LEU A 21 -2.49 1.55 27.79
C LEU A 21 -1.78 2.29 28.92
N SER A 22 -0.68 3.02 28.65
CA SER A 22 0.04 3.79 29.67
C SER A 22 -0.77 4.95 30.27
N SER A 23 -1.87 5.34 29.61
CA SER A 23 -2.83 6.31 30.13
C SER A 23 -3.80 5.71 31.17
N LEU A 24 -3.81 4.40 31.33
CA LEU A 24 -4.70 3.66 32.24
C LEU A 24 -3.95 3.16 33.47
N ASN A 25 -4.70 2.89 34.54
CA ASN A 25 -4.13 2.17 35.66
C ASN A 25 -3.92 0.68 35.32
N ILE A 26 -3.09 -0.01 36.11
CA ILE A 26 -2.68 -1.41 35.85
C ILE A 26 -3.88 -2.35 35.75
N TYR A 27 -4.90 -2.17 36.59
CA TYR A 27 -6.11 -3.01 36.59
C TYR A 27 -7.00 -2.77 35.38
N GLN A 28 -7.17 -1.52 34.98
CA GLN A 28 -7.90 -1.12 33.77
C GLN A 28 -7.18 -1.65 32.52
N ALA A 29 -5.85 -1.49 32.44
CA ALA A 29 -5.06 -1.99 31.32
C ALA A 29 -5.19 -3.52 31.18
N LYS A 30 -5.14 -4.26 32.30
CA LYS A 30 -5.36 -5.71 32.32
C LYS A 30 -6.77 -6.07 31.84
N ASN A 31 -7.80 -5.43 32.37
CA ASN A 31 -9.19 -5.70 31.97
C ASN A 31 -9.42 -5.44 30.48
N VAL A 32 -8.84 -4.38 29.94
CA VAL A 32 -8.91 -4.07 28.50
C VAL A 32 -8.22 -5.16 27.67
N LEU A 33 -7.02 -5.60 28.07
CA LEU A 33 -6.31 -6.68 27.38
C LEU A 33 -7.08 -8.00 27.41
N ASP A 34 -7.69 -8.35 28.54
CA ASP A 34 -8.52 -9.56 28.68
C ASP A 34 -9.76 -9.50 27.78
N LEU A 35 -10.41 -8.34 27.69
CA LEU A 35 -11.55 -8.12 26.79
C LEU A 35 -11.14 -8.20 25.31
N VAL A 36 -10.01 -7.59 24.95
CA VAL A 36 -9.45 -7.67 23.59
C VAL A 36 -9.15 -9.12 23.23
N TYR A 37 -8.48 -9.87 24.12
CA TYR A 37 -8.18 -11.28 23.91
C TYR A 37 -9.44 -12.11 23.68
N LYS A 38 -10.46 -11.95 24.55
CA LYS A 38 -11.77 -12.63 24.40
C LYS A 38 -12.47 -12.27 23.10
N SER A 39 -12.35 -11.02 22.65
CA SER A 39 -12.99 -10.53 21.43
C SER A 39 -12.31 -11.07 20.17
N ILE A 40 -10.97 -11.19 20.19
CA ILE A 40 -10.19 -11.83 19.12
C ILE A 40 -10.48 -13.34 19.09
N SER A 41 -10.45 -14.01 20.23
CA SER A 41 -10.66 -15.47 20.30
C SER A 41 -12.08 -15.88 19.91
N SER A 42 -13.07 -15.02 20.16
CA SER A 42 -14.47 -15.26 19.79
C SER A 42 -14.80 -14.86 18.34
N GLY A 43 -13.84 -14.30 17.59
CA GLY A 43 -14.05 -13.86 16.20
C GLY A 43 -15.01 -12.68 16.05
N LYS A 44 -15.40 -12.02 17.15
CA LYS A 44 -16.32 -10.87 17.13
C LYS A 44 -15.66 -9.59 16.63
N LEU A 45 -14.33 -9.55 16.60
CA LEU A 45 -13.59 -8.48 15.96
C LEU A 45 -13.55 -8.75 14.45
N GLU A 46 -14.36 -7.99 13.71
CA GLU A 46 -14.15 -7.75 12.29
C GLU A 46 -12.69 -7.27 12.12
N LEU A 47 -11.80 -8.19 11.73
CA LEU A 47 -10.42 -7.85 11.41
C LEU A 47 -10.48 -6.92 10.21
N ALA A 48 -10.37 -5.61 10.46
CA ALA A 48 -10.30 -4.63 9.40
C ALA A 48 -9.21 -5.11 8.42
N PRO A 49 -9.56 -5.37 7.15
CA PRO A 49 -8.60 -5.88 6.19
C PRO A 49 -7.45 -4.88 6.15
N ILE A 50 -6.25 -5.33 6.51
CA ILE A 50 -5.04 -4.49 6.48
C ILE A 50 -5.01 -3.90 5.07
N PRO A 51 -5.14 -2.58 4.90
CA PRO A 51 -5.19 -2.01 3.57
C PRO A 51 -3.81 -2.16 2.95
N THR A 52 -3.62 -3.23 2.17
CA THR A 52 -2.47 -3.46 1.30
C THR A 52 -2.56 -2.55 0.07
N ARG A 53 -2.85 -1.27 0.28
CA ARG A 53 -2.68 -0.24 -0.75
C ARG A 53 -1.40 0.53 -0.46
N PHE A 54 -0.27 -0.18 -0.55
CA PHE A 54 0.97 0.52 -0.82
C PHE A 54 0.81 1.15 -2.20
N LYS A 55 0.76 2.49 -2.24
CA LYS A 55 0.79 3.22 -3.51
C LYS A 55 2.04 2.78 -4.27
N SER A 56 1.88 2.32 -5.49
CA SER A 56 3.03 1.92 -6.29
C SER A 56 3.93 3.15 -6.55
N LYS A 57 5.21 2.94 -6.88
CA LYS A 57 6.13 4.04 -7.20
C LYS A 57 5.57 4.96 -8.32
N ILE A 58 4.80 4.37 -9.24
CA ILE A 58 4.07 5.08 -10.30
C ILE A 58 2.95 5.96 -9.72
N GLU A 59 2.27 5.54 -8.66
CA GLU A 59 1.20 6.34 -8.02
C GLU A 59 1.75 7.42 -7.08
N LEU A 60 3.02 7.35 -6.69
CA LEU A 60 3.70 8.33 -5.84
C LEU A 60 4.42 9.41 -6.65
N ASP A 61 5.00 9.05 -7.80
CA ASP A 61 5.72 9.96 -8.67
C ASP A 61 4.78 10.51 -9.75
N ARG A 62 4.32 11.75 -9.55
CA ARG A 62 3.37 12.42 -10.45
C ARG A 62 3.93 12.60 -11.86
N GLU A 63 5.20 12.99 -11.99
CA GLU A 63 5.82 13.17 -13.31
C GLU A 63 5.94 11.86 -14.08
N LEU A 64 6.30 10.78 -13.37
CA LEU A 64 6.37 9.45 -13.95
C LEU A 64 4.98 8.97 -14.39
N HIS A 65 3.97 9.17 -13.54
CA HIS A 65 2.59 8.83 -13.83
C HIS A 65 2.08 9.55 -15.08
N ASP A 66 2.25 10.87 -15.13
CA ASP A 66 1.75 11.70 -16.22
C ASP A 66 2.50 11.42 -17.52
N PHE A 67 3.80 11.14 -17.43
CA PHE A 67 4.57 10.66 -18.58
C PHE A 67 4.02 9.35 -19.12
N ILE A 68 3.79 8.34 -18.28
CA ILE A 68 3.25 7.05 -18.72
C ILE A 68 1.87 7.23 -19.36
N LEU A 69 1.00 8.07 -18.79
CA LEU A 69 -0.31 8.36 -19.37
C LEU A 69 -0.25 9.11 -20.69
N SER A 70 0.79 9.92 -20.92
CA SER A 70 1.01 10.58 -22.21
C SER A 70 1.45 9.62 -23.32
N MET A 71 1.85 8.38 -22.99
CA MET A 71 2.29 7.38 -23.96
C MET A 71 1.12 6.62 -24.58
N ASP A 72 1.39 5.96 -25.70
CA ASP A 72 0.37 5.16 -26.36
C ASP A 72 0.21 3.74 -25.79
N LEU A 73 -0.39 3.64 -24.61
CA LEU A 73 -0.49 2.38 -23.85
C LEU A 73 -1.29 1.26 -24.55
N GLU A 74 -2.11 1.57 -25.55
CA GLU A 74 -2.89 0.57 -26.30
C GLU A 74 -2.03 -0.17 -27.32
N PHE A 75 -1.03 0.50 -27.89
CA PHE A 75 -0.18 -0.05 -28.95
C PHE A 75 1.25 -0.34 -28.48
N MET A 76 1.68 0.25 -27.34
CA MET A 76 3.00 0.01 -26.77
C MET A 76 3.01 -1.18 -25.83
N THR A 77 4.06 -1.99 -25.89
CA THR A 77 4.25 -3.06 -24.91
C THR A 77 4.73 -2.49 -23.57
N GLN A 78 4.46 -3.21 -22.48
CA GLN A 78 4.98 -2.88 -21.14
C GLN A 78 6.51 -2.75 -21.12
N LYS A 79 7.22 -3.49 -21.99
CA LYS A 79 8.67 -3.42 -22.13
C LYS A 79 9.10 -2.07 -22.70
N ASP A 80 8.40 -1.59 -23.72
CA ASP A 80 8.71 -0.33 -24.40
C ASP A 80 8.43 0.87 -23.49
N VAL A 81 7.30 0.85 -22.78
CA VAL A 81 6.96 1.87 -21.78
C VAL A 81 8.00 1.92 -20.67
N ARG A 82 8.46 0.76 -20.18
CA ARG A 82 9.52 0.71 -19.18
C ARG A 82 10.84 1.26 -19.72
N LEU A 83 11.19 0.95 -20.96
CA LEU A 83 12.40 1.46 -21.60
C LEU A 83 12.35 2.98 -21.74
N ALA A 84 11.20 3.53 -22.14
CA ALA A 84 11.00 4.97 -22.19
C ALA A 84 11.12 5.64 -20.81
N CYS A 85 10.59 5.00 -19.75
CA CYS A 85 10.75 5.48 -18.38
C CYS A 85 12.22 5.48 -17.94
N LEU A 86 12.99 4.46 -18.32
CA LEU A 86 14.42 4.38 -18.02
C LEU A 86 15.21 5.47 -18.74
N ASN A 87 14.89 5.73 -20.01
CA ASN A 87 15.56 6.75 -20.80
C ASN A 87 15.27 8.17 -20.28
N LYS A 88 14.04 8.43 -19.81
CA LYS A 88 13.63 9.77 -19.33
C LYS A 88 14.05 10.07 -17.89
N PHE A 89 13.91 9.10 -16.98
CA PHE A 89 14.06 9.34 -15.54
C PHE A 89 15.23 8.59 -14.90
N GLY A 90 15.93 7.73 -15.66
CA GLY A 90 17.00 6.89 -15.16
C GLY A 90 16.51 5.71 -14.31
N LYS A 91 17.45 4.81 -13.99
CA LYS A 91 17.19 3.57 -13.24
C LYS A 91 16.59 3.80 -11.85
N GLU A 92 16.98 4.91 -11.21
CA GLU A 92 16.56 5.25 -9.85
C GLU A 92 15.10 5.67 -9.74
N ARG A 93 14.50 6.27 -10.78
CA ARG A 93 13.09 6.70 -10.75
C ARG A 93 12.17 5.79 -11.56
N ALA A 94 12.69 5.07 -12.56
CA ALA A 94 11.89 4.15 -13.36
C ALA A 94 11.20 3.06 -12.52
N PRO A 95 9.99 2.61 -12.93
CA PRO A 95 9.31 1.53 -12.26
C PRO A 95 10.00 0.19 -12.52
N SER A 96 9.97 -0.69 -11.52
CA SER A 96 10.36 -2.07 -11.74
C SER A 96 9.36 -2.76 -12.66
N ARG A 97 9.80 -3.83 -13.35
CA ARG A 97 8.91 -4.63 -14.22
C ARG A 97 7.66 -5.08 -13.47
N THR A 98 7.83 -5.61 -12.27
CA THR A 98 6.72 -6.08 -11.43
C THR A 98 5.78 -4.95 -11.00
N ALA A 99 6.31 -3.76 -10.69
CA ALA A 99 5.49 -2.61 -10.34
C ALA A 99 4.67 -2.12 -11.54
N LEU A 100 5.26 -2.06 -12.73
CA LEU A 100 4.57 -1.67 -13.95
C LEU A 100 3.46 -2.66 -14.31
N ASN A 101 3.74 -3.97 -14.27
CA ASN A 101 2.75 -5.00 -14.58
C ASN A 101 1.53 -4.93 -13.66
N ARG A 102 1.73 -4.65 -12.36
CA ARG A 102 0.63 -4.47 -11.39
C ARG A 102 -0.17 -3.20 -11.62
N ALA A 103 0.48 -2.13 -12.08
CA ALA A 103 -0.17 -0.86 -12.36
C ALA A 103 -0.87 -0.82 -13.72
N TRP A 104 -0.48 -1.71 -14.65
CA TRP A 104 -0.92 -1.68 -16.05
C TRP A 104 -2.44 -1.64 -16.25
N PRO A 105 -3.25 -2.49 -15.60
CA PRO A 105 -4.71 -2.44 -15.79
C PRO A 105 -5.32 -1.10 -15.35
N LYS A 106 -4.77 -0.48 -14.29
CA LYS A 106 -5.22 0.82 -13.81
C LYS A 106 -4.83 1.95 -14.75
N LEU A 107 -3.66 1.85 -15.38
CA LEU A 107 -3.17 2.85 -16.32
C LEU A 107 -4.00 2.84 -17.60
N LEU A 108 -4.33 1.65 -18.14
CA LEU A 108 -5.21 1.51 -19.29
C LEU A 108 -6.60 2.09 -19.02
N HIS A 109 -7.23 1.69 -17.91
CA HIS A 109 -8.55 2.19 -17.55
C HIS A 109 -8.57 3.71 -17.31
N LYS A 110 -7.51 4.27 -16.70
CA LYS A 110 -7.38 5.73 -16.57
C LYS A 110 -7.24 6.42 -17.91
N LYS A 111 -6.49 5.84 -18.85
CA LYS A 111 -6.32 6.41 -20.19
C LYS A 111 -7.65 6.40 -20.95
N GLU A 112 -8.38 5.30 -20.91
CA GLU A 112 -9.73 5.19 -21.51
C GLU A 112 -10.67 6.27 -20.95
N MET A 113 -10.69 6.47 -19.63
CA MET A 113 -11.46 7.54 -19.00
C MET A 113 -11.02 8.95 -19.40
N VAL A 114 -9.72 9.19 -19.61
CA VAL A 114 -9.22 10.49 -20.09
C VAL A 114 -9.62 10.73 -21.55
N THR A 115 -9.56 9.71 -22.40
CA THR A 115 -10.00 9.79 -23.80
C THR A 115 -11.49 10.07 -23.91
N ILE A 116 -12.32 9.42 -23.08
CA ILE A 116 -13.77 9.64 -23.04
C ILE A 116 -14.13 11.06 -22.58
N ASN A 117 -13.42 11.59 -21.57
CA ASN A 117 -13.68 12.93 -21.03
C ASN A 117 -13.07 14.08 -21.87
N GLY A 118 -12.18 13.76 -22.82
CA GLY A 118 -11.55 14.73 -23.74
C GLY A 118 -12.28 14.91 -25.07
N GLN A 119 -13.41 14.23 -25.29
CA GLN A 119 -14.30 14.41 -26.43
C GLN A 119 -15.51 15.29 -26.04
N ILE A 120 -15.25 16.58 -25.74
CA ILE A 120 -16.26 17.67 -25.76
C ILE A 120 -15.60 18.89 -26.39
#